data_AF-A0A7C7CNN6-F1
#
_entry.id   AF-A0A7C7CNN6-F1
#
_cell.length_a   1.000
_cell.length_b   1.000
_cell.length_c   1.000
_cell.angle_alpha   90.00
_cell.angle_beta   90.00
_cell.angle_gamma   90.00
#
_symmetry.space_group_name_H-M   'P 1'
#
loop_
_entity.id
_entity.type
_entity.pdbx_description
1 polymer ?
#
loop_
_entity_poly.entity_id
_entity_poly.type
_entity_poly.pdbx_seq_one_letter_code
_entity_poly.pdbx_strand_id
1 'polypeptide(L)' 'MMRIMDREGIVKKEGYQINDGRILNEVDSEYFIRSEDYSGVASYFGINYCPFCGRPLSRGLWAAEKKK' A
#
# COMPACT_ATOMS: atom_id res chain seq x y z
N MET A 1 -3.27 23.41 1.20
CA MET A 1 -3.05 22.11 1.87
C MET A 1 -3.67 21.02 1.01
N MET A 2 -2.88 20.35 0.17
CA MET A 2 -3.38 19.38 -0.81
C MET A 2 -3.52 18.01 -0.14
N ARG A 3 -4.75 17.51 0.02
CA ARG A 3 -5.03 16.20 0.61
C ARG A 3 -4.84 15.13 -0.47
N ILE A 4 -3.77 14.35 -0.37
CA ILE A 4 -3.43 13.22 -1.26
C ILE A 4 -4.56 12.16 -1.35
N MET A 5 -5.50 12.16 -0.40
CA MET A 5 -6.70 11.29 -0.42
C MET A 5 -7.70 11.65 -1.54
N ASP A 6 -7.77 12.91 -1.98
CA ASP A 6 -8.73 13.35 -3.01
C ASP A 6 -8.41 12.86 -4.44
N ARG A 7 -7.24 12.24 -4.64
CA ARG A 7 -6.81 11.69 -5.94
C ARG A 7 -6.61 10.17 -5.92
N GLU A 8 -7.17 9.47 -4.94
CA GLU A 8 -6.98 8.03 -4.75
C GLU A 8 -5.50 7.58 -4.64
N GLY A 9 -4.56 8.49 -4.38
CA GLY A 9 -3.13 8.17 -4.41
C GLY A 9 -2.72 7.18 -3.31
N ILE A 10 -3.51 7.07 -2.24
CA ILE A 10 -3.33 6.09 -1.16
C ILE A 10 -4.66 5.36 -0.93
N VAL A 11 -4.61 4.04 -1.02
CA VAL A 11 -5.76 3.15 -0.86
C VAL A 11 -5.51 2.23 0.34
N LYS A 12 -6.51 2.11 1.22
CA LYS A 12 -6.49 1.14 2.31
C LYS A 12 -7.34 -0.08 1.92
N LYS A 13 -6.69 -1.21 1.63
CA LYS A 13 -7.31 -2.50 1.24
C LYS A 13 -6.38 -3.63 1.61
N GLU A 14 -6.91 -4.83 1.82
CA GLU A 14 -6.09 -6.05 1.85
C GLU A 14 -5.61 -6.39 0.43
N GLY A 15 -4.43 -7.00 0.30
CA GLY A 15 -3.88 -7.36 -1.02
C GLY A 15 -4.83 -8.22 -1.88
N TYR A 16 -5.56 -9.16 -1.26
CA TYR A 16 -6.54 -10.02 -1.97
C TYR A 16 -7.82 -9.26 -2.43
N GLN A 17 -8.02 -8.02 -1.99
CA GLN A 17 -9.16 -7.19 -2.39
C GLN A 17 -8.84 -6.30 -3.60
N ILE A 18 -7.58 -6.32 -4.07
CA ILE A 18 -7.15 -5.59 -5.27
C ILE A 18 -7.50 -6.43 -6.49
N ASN A 19 -8.55 -6.02 -7.21
CA ASN A 19 -9.10 -6.74 -8.36
C ASN A 19 -9.00 -5.96 -9.68
N ASP A 20 -8.70 -4.66 -9.61
CA ASP A 20 -8.68 -3.70 -10.72
C ASP A 20 -7.25 -3.39 -11.21
N GLY A 21 -6.25 -4.12 -10.73
CA GLY A 21 -4.86 -3.80 -11.02
C GLY A 21 -3.87 -4.87 -10.57
N ARG A 22 -2.59 -4.50 -10.53
CA ARG A 22 -1.50 -5.39 -10.12
C ARG A 22 -0.73 -4.83 -8.94
N ILE A 23 -0.41 -5.69 -7.99
CA ILE A 23 0.52 -5.36 -6.90
C ILE A 23 1.94 -5.52 -7.43
N LEU A 24 2.77 -4.49 -7.29
CA LEU A 24 4.12 -4.43 -7.85
C LEU A 24 5.21 -4.94 -6.90
N ASN A 25 4.89 -5.21 -5.64
CA ASN A 25 5.83 -5.67 -4.64
C ASN A 25 5.21 -6.68 -3.66
N GLU A 26 6.05 -7.54 -3.08
CA GLU A 26 5.64 -8.61 -2.15
C GLU A 26 5.57 -8.11 -0.70
N VAL A 27 4.99 -6.94 -0.48
CA VAL A 27 4.80 -6.39 0.88
C VAL A 27 3.40 -6.74 1.37
N ASP A 28 3.33 -7.49 2.46
CA ASP A 28 2.08 -7.72 3.20
C ASP A 28 1.67 -6.39 3.88
N SER A 29 0.73 -5.70 3.24
CA SER A 29 0.29 -4.36 3.65
C SER A 29 -1.21 -4.20 3.47
N GLU A 30 -1.78 -3.35 4.33
CA GLU A 30 -3.15 -2.85 4.24
C GLU A 30 -3.22 -1.49 3.53
N TYR A 31 -2.06 -0.90 3.18
CA TYR A 31 -1.96 0.42 2.56
C TYR A 31 -1.14 0.34 1.27
N PHE A 32 -1.74 0.84 0.20
CA PHE A 32 -1.15 0.82 -1.13
C PHE A 32 -1.13 2.22 -1.72
N ILE A 33 -0.06 2.54 -2.43
CA ILE A 33 -0.03 3.68 -3.34
C ILE A 33 -0.61 3.20 -4.67
N ARG A 34 -1.68 3.85 -5.15
CA ARG A 34 -2.33 3.54 -6.43
C ARG A 34 -1.84 4.52 -7.49
N SER A 35 -1.46 3.99 -8.65
CA SER A 35 -1.14 4.77 -9.84
C SER A 35 -1.81 4.12 -11.04
N GLU A 36 -2.47 4.93 -11.86
CA GLU A 36 -3.00 4.47 -13.15
C GLU A 36 -2.08 4.93 -14.27
N ASP A 37 -1.85 4.06 -15.25
CA ASP A 37 -1.17 4.42 -16.48
C ASP A 37 -2.16 5.03 -17.50
N TYR A 38 -1.64 5.52 -18.63
CA TYR A 38 -2.47 6.06 -19.72
C TYR A 38 -3.38 4.99 -20.37
N SER A 39 -3.12 3.71 -20.13
CA SER A 39 -3.89 2.57 -20.63
C SER A 39 -5.09 2.23 -19.71
N GLY A 40 -5.20 2.88 -18.54
CA GLY A 40 -6.24 2.64 -17.54
C GLY A 40 -5.98 1.43 -16.63
N VAL A 41 -4.75 0.89 -16.62
CA VAL A 41 -4.37 -0.23 -15.75
C VAL A 41 -3.83 0.32 -14.43
N ALA A 42 -4.48 -0.05 -13.32
CA ALA A 42 -4.05 0.36 -12.00
C ALA A 42 -2.84 -0.48 -11.52
N SER A 43 -1.85 0.20 -10.97
CA SER A 43 -0.70 -0.35 -10.29
C SER A 43 -0.74 0.00 -8.82
N TYR A 44 -0.46 -0.98 -7.98
CA TYR A 44 -0.52 -0.87 -6.53
C TYR A 44 0.84 -1.17 -5.93
N PHE A 45 1.34 -0.25 -5.10
CA PHE A 45 2.61 -0.42 -4.39
C PHE A 45 2.35 -0.45 -2.88
N GLY A 46 2.54 -1.62 -2.26
CA GLY A 46 2.34 -1.82 -0.83
C GLY A 46 3.40 -1.07 -0.02
N ILE A 47 2.97 -0.28 0.97
CA ILE A 47 3.88 0.43 1.89
C ILE A 47 3.88 -0.26 3.25
N ASN A 48 5.03 -0.35 3.91
CA ASN A 48 5.19 -1.01 5.21
C ASN A 48 5.05 -0.06 6.42
N TYR A 49 4.48 1.12 6.21
CA TYR A 49 4.22 2.12 7.24
C TYR A 49 2.87 2.80 7.01
N CYS A 50 2.26 3.27 8.10
CA CYS A 50 1.01 4.02 8.06
C CYS A 50 1.29 5.42 7.49
N PRO A 51 0.71 5.80 6.35
CA PRO A 51 0.98 7.11 5.73
C PRO A 51 0.37 8.29 6.53
N PHE A 52 -0.44 8.02 7.55
CA PHE A 52 -1.10 9.03 8.36
C PHE A 52 -0.34 9.36 9.65
N CYS A 53 0.27 8.36 10.28
CA CYS A 53 0.97 8.53 11.57
C CYS A 53 2.44 8.13 11.54
N GLY A 54 2.96 7.66 10.41
CA GLY A 54 4.36 7.28 10.20
C GLY A 54 4.78 6.00 10.92
N ARG A 55 3.87 5.33 11.66
CA ARG A 55 4.18 4.09 12.38
C ARG A 55 4.35 2.93 11.41
N PRO A 56 5.29 2.00 11.65
CA PRO A 56 5.43 0.79 10.84
C PRO A 56 4.15 -0.07 10.91
N LEU A 57 3.74 -0.63 9.77
CA LEU A 57 2.62 -1.58 9.65
C LEU A 57 3.14 -2.96 9.97
N SER A 58 3.13 -3.30 11.25
CA SER A 58 3.84 -4.47 11.75
C SER A 58 2.94 -5.70 11.83
N ARG A 59 2.99 -6.56 10.80
CA ARG A 59 2.94 -8.02 11.00
C ARG A 59 4.23 -8.68 10.50
N GLY A 60 4.64 -8.40 9.27
CA GLY A 60 5.93 -8.88 8.72
C GLY A 60 7.17 -8.27 9.40
N LEU A 61 7.16 -6.97 9.71
CA LEU A 61 8.27 -6.29 10.41
C LEU A 61 8.45 -6.81 11.84
N TRP A 62 7.36 -7.04 12.58
CA TRP A 62 7.42 -7.62 13.93
C TRP A 62 7.98 -9.06 13.91
N ALA A 63 7.57 -9.86 12.92
CA ALA A 63 8.08 -11.22 12.72
C ALA A 63 9.55 -11.24 12.28
N ALA A 64 9.99 -10.25 11.50
CA ALA A 64 11.40 -10.09 11.10
C ALA A 64 12.27 -9.57 12.26
N GLU A 65 11.75 -8.69 13.11
CA GLU A 65 12.42 -8.21 14.33
C GLU A 65 12.62 -9.34 15.36
N LYS A 66 11.64 -10.26 15.48
CA LYS A 66 11.75 -11.44 16.37
C LYS A 66 12.70 -12.54 15.88
N LYS A 67 13.15 -12.49 14.62
CA LYS A 67 14.12 -13.44 14.06
C LYS A 67 15.57 -12.96 14.15
N LYS A 68 15.80 -11.77 14.73
CA LYS A 68 17.11 -11.27 15.13
C LYS A 68 17.38 -11.59 16.60
#